data_AF-A0A497G4A0-F1
#
_entry.id   AF-A0A497G4A0-F1
#
_cell.length_a   1.000
_cell.length_b   1.000
_cell.length_c   1.000
_cell.angle_alpha   90.00
_cell.angle_beta   90.00
_cell.angle_gamma   90.00
#
_symmetry.space_group_name_H-M   'P 1'
#
loop_
_entity.id
_entity.type
_entity.pdbx_description
1 polymer ?
#
loop_
_entity_poly.entity_id
_entity_poly.type
_entity_poly.pdbx_seq_one_letter_code
_entity_poly.pdbx_strand_id
1 'polypeptide(L)'
;MERAYESVITASDQDRPYAIIDFIEYISEYAEAFAKYITAKSGKSPEKYEDYLSKIKEPYARKILCLAKLRKVLYRGYKIEGVSVLIDKDESISDLAFGIRENKYIITTSEVTLFYKLMREIKEKFTGRHISSS
;
A
#
# COMPACT_ATOMS: atom_id res chain seq x y z
N MET A 1 -6.24 -8.66 4.71
CA MET A 1 -6.39 -7.31 4.11
C MET A 1 -7.65 -6.67 4.63
N GLU A 2 -8.82 -7.29 4.44
CA GLU A 2 -10.11 -6.81 4.96
C GLU A 2 -10.11 -6.59 6.47
N ARG A 3 -9.68 -7.57 7.28
CA ARG A 3 -9.55 -7.40 8.75
C ARG A 3 -8.64 -6.23 9.18
N ALA A 4 -7.51 -6.04 8.50
CA ALA A 4 -6.58 -4.94 8.80
C ALA A 4 -7.21 -3.58 8.46
N TYR A 5 -7.95 -3.52 7.35
CA TYR A 5 -8.74 -2.34 6.99
C TYR A 5 -9.85 -2.07 8.00
N GLU A 6 -10.64 -3.08 8.37
CA GLU A 6 -11.72 -2.97 9.37
C GLU A 6 -11.19 -2.47 10.71
N SER A 7 -10.01 -2.95 11.14
CA SER A 7 -9.37 -2.53 12.40
C SER A 7 -9.08 -1.03 12.42
N VAL A 8 -8.79 -0.41 11.27
CA VAL A 8 -8.61 1.06 11.19
C VAL A 8 -9.94 1.80 11.28
N ILE A 9 -10.97 1.31 10.57
CA ILE A 9 -12.25 2.00 10.46
C ILE A 9 -13.05 1.94 11.77
N THR A 10 -12.87 0.89 12.57
CA THR A 10 -13.55 0.72 13.87
C THR A 10 -12.72 1.20 15.06
N ALA A 11 -11.45 1.55 14.86
CA ALA A 11 -10.60 2.06 15.92
C ALA A 11 -11.10 3.40 16.49
N SER A 12 -10.94 3.55 17.80
CA SER A 12 -11.09 4.82 18.50
C SER A 12 -10.13 5.86 17.93
N ASP A 13 -10.42 7.15 18.10
CA ASP A 13 -9.53 8.23 17.64
C ASP A 13 -8.12 8.13 18.23
N GLN A 14 -8.00 7.64 19.47
CA GLN A 14 -6.73 7.46 20.17
C GLN A 14 -5.91 6.30 19.60
N ASP A 15 -6.56 5.21 19.20
CA ASP A 15 -5.88 3.99 18.73
C ASP A 15 -5.66 3.99 17.20
N ARG A 16 -6.42 4.83 16.48
CA ARG A 16 -6.43 4.87 15.02
C ARG A 16 -5.05 5.06 14.39
N PRO A 17 -4.15 5.93 14.87
CA PRO A 17 -2.82 6.05 14.27
C PRO A 17 -2.02 4.73 14.31
N TYR A 18 -2.17 3.94 15.38
CA TYR A 18 -1.51 2.64 15.51
C TYR A 18 -2.14 1.60 14.58
N ALA A 19 -3.47 1.58 14.49
CA ALA A 19 -4.15 0.75 13.51
C ALA A 19 -3.76 1.10 12.07
N ILE A 20 -3.53 2.39 11.76
CA ILE A 20 -3.02 2.83 10.46
C ILE A 20 -1.63 2.25 10.22
N ILE A 21 -0.73 2.33 11.19
CA ILE A 21 0.63 1.75 11.11
C ILE A 21 0.56 0.25 10.81
N ASP A 22 -0.22 -0.51 11.58
CA ASP A 22 -0.41 -1.95 11.39
C ASP A 22 -0.97 -2.27 10.00
N PHE A 23 -1.93 -1.47 9.52
CA PHE A 23 -2.48 -1.60 8.17
C PHE A 23 -1.41 -1.34 7.10
N ILE A 24 -0.58 -0.30 7.25
CA ILE A 24 0.49 0.00 6.30
C ILE A 24 1.51 -1.14 6.25
N GLU A 25 1.91 -1.68 7.40
CA GLU A 25 2.81 -2.84 7.45
C GLU A 25 2.23 -4.03 6.71
N TYR A 26 0.97 -4.36 7.01
CA TYR A 26 0.26 -5.47 6.39
C TYR A 26 0.12 -5.29 4.87
N ILE A 27 -0.36 -4.13 4.41
CA ILE A 27 -0.65 -3.89 2.99
C ILE A 27 0.65 -3.87 2.17
N SER A 28 1.74 -3.34 2.74
CA SER A 28 3.05 -3.35 2.10
C SER A 28 3.61 -4.74 1.96
N GLU A 29 3.55 -5.57 3.01
CA GLU A 29 4.00 -6.95 2.95
C GLU A 29 3.18 -7.78 1.95
N TYR A 30 1.85 -7.58 1.95
CA TYR A 30 0.98 -8.20 0.97
C TYR A 30 1.31 -7.78 -0.46
N ALA A 31 1.55 -6.49 -0.70
CA ALA A 31 1.93 -5.96 -2.02
C ALA A 31 3.30 -6.49 -2.48
N GLU A 32 4.27 -6.59 -1.58
CA GLU A 32 5.59 -7.19 -1.87
C GLU A 32 5.46 -8.67 -2.25
N ALA A 33 4.74 -9.47 -1.46
CA ALA A 33 4.48 -10.88 -1.78
C ALA A 33 3.78 -11.03 -3.13
N PHE A 34 2.84 -10.13 -3.44
CA PHE A 34 2.14 -10.12 -4.72
C PHE A 34 3.07 -9.74 -5.89
N ALA A 35 3.95 -8.76 -5.71
CA ALA A 35 4.96 -8.38 -6.70
C ALA A 35 5.93 -9.55 -6.99
N LYS A 36 6.38 -10.24 -5.94
CA LYS A 36 7.21 -11.44 -6.04
C LYS A 36 6.50 -12.55 -6.80
N TYR A 37 5.21 -12.78 -6.53
CA TYR A 37 4.38 -13.74 -7.26
C TYR A 37 4.25 -13.41 -8.75
N ILE A 38 3.92 -12.16 -9.11
CA ILE A 38 3.84 -11.73 -10.52
C ILE A 38 5.18 -11.93 -11.23
N THR A 39 6.28 -11.61 -10.55
CA THR A 39 7.63 -11.79 -11.09
C THR A 39 7.96 -13.25 -11.33
N ALA A 40 7.64 -14.13 -10.37
CA ALA A 40 7.81 -15.57 -10.51
C ALA A 40 7.01 -16.13 -11.70
N LYS A 41 5.76 -15.70 -11.86
CA LYS A 41 4.90 -16.10 -12.98
C LYS A 41 5.43 -15.69 -14.35
N SER A 42 6.28 -14.66 -14.42
CA SER A 42 6.97 -14.25 -15.64
C SER A 42 8.24 -15.05 -15.94
N GLY A 43 8.57 -16.06 -15.14
CA GLY A 43 9.79 -16.86 -15.28
C GLY A 43 11.05 -16.18 -14.73
N LYS A 44 10.92 -15.09 -13.96
CA LYS A 44 12.02 -14.36 -13.33
C LYS A 44 12.13 -14.73 -11.85
N SER A 45 13.31 -14.49 -11.28
CA SER A 45 13.52 -14.65 -9.83
C SER A 45 12.60 -13.70 -9.05
N PRO A 46 11.86 -14.18 -8.02
CA PRO A 46 10.97 -13.35 -7.22
C PRO A 46 11.69 -12.15 -6.58
N GLU A 47 12.95 -12.31 -6.17
CA GLU A 47 13.74 -11.23 -5.55
C GLU A 47 14.08 -10.08 -6.53
N LYS A 48 13.91 -10.29 -7.84
CA LYS A 48 14.07 -9.24 -8.86
C LYS A 48 12.77 -8.48 -9.14
N TYR A 49 11.77 -8.54 -8.25
CA TYR A 49 10.47 -7.91 -8.48
C TYR A 49 10.58 -6.39 -8.71
N GLU A 50 11.44 -5.68 -7.98
CA GLU A 50 11.60 -4.24 -8.17
C GLU A 50 12.10 -3.89 -9.59
N ASP A 51 13.14 -4.57 -10.06
CA ASP A 51 13.67 -4.39 -11.43
C ASP A 51 12.67 -4.84 -12.51
N TYR A 52 11.90 -5.89 -12.23
CA TYR A 52 10.93 -6.40 -13.19
C TYR A 52 9.71 -5.48 -13.32
N LEU A 53 9.03 -5.16 -12.21
CA LEU A 53 7.81 -4.36 -12.24
C LEU A 53 8.08 -2.91 -12.65
N SER A 54 9.28 -2.36 -12.40
CA SER A 54 9.63 -1.00 -12.85
C SER A 54 9.70 -0.85 -14.37
N LYS A 55 9.89 -1.95 -15.10
CA LYS A 55 9.92 -1.99 -16.57
C LYS A 55 8.53 -2.22 -17.20
N ILE A 56 7.53 -2.58 -16.40
CA ILE A 56 6.17 -2.80 -16.88
C ILE A 56 5.50 -1.44 -17.08
N LYS A 57 4.93 -1.20 -18.27
CA LYS A 57 4.25 0.06 -18.60
C LYS A 57 2.90 0.23 -17.91
N GLU A 58 2.27 -0.87 -17.49
CA GLU A 58 0.97 -0.87 -16.83
C GLU A 58 1.01 -0.05 -15.52
N PRO A 59 0.09 0.92 -15.32
CA PRO A 59 0.05 1.75 -14.11
C PRO A 59 -0.03 0.94 -12.82
N TYR A 60 -0.67 -0.23 -12.86
CA TYR A 60 -0.81 -1.09 -11.69
C TYR A 60 0.53 -1.65 -11.20
N ALA A 61 1.49 -1.92 -12.07
CA ALA A 61 2.80 -2.43 -11.67
C ALA A 61 3.55 -1.41 -10.80
N ARG A 62 3.48 -0.12 -11.17
CA ARG A 62 4.05 0.97 -10.38
C ARG A 62 3.35 1.14 -9.04
N LYS A 63 2.02 1.07 -9.02
CA LYS A 63 1.23 1.15 -7.79
C LYS A 63 1.52 0.01 -6.80
N ILE A 64 1.70 -1.22 -7.30
CA ILE A 64 2.14 -2.36 -6.49
C ILE A 64 3.52 -2.07 -5.86
N LEU A 65 4.47 -1.57 -6.66
CA LEU A 65 5.79 -1.22 -6.15
C LEU A 65 5.76 -0.12 -5.09
N CYS A 66 4.93 0.90 -5.28
CA CYS A 66 4.80 1.98 -4.30
C CYS A 66 4.23 1.44 -2.98
N LEU A 67 3.19 0.60 -3.03
CA LEU A 67 2.65 -0.03 -1.82
C LEU A 67 3.65 -0.96 -1.14
N ALA A 68 4.43 -1.74 -1.89
CA ALA A 68 5.49 -2.60 -1.34
C ALA A 68 6.60 -1.78 -0.64
N LYS A 69 6.89 -0.58 -1.15
CA LYS A 69 7.91 0.33 -0.59
C LYS A 69 7.41 1.15 0.59
N LEU A 70 6.10 1.28 0.78
CA LEU A 70 5.52 2.17 1.77
C LEU A 70 5.99 1.88 3.21
N ARG A 71 6.04 0.60 3.63
CA ARG A 71 6.63 0.20 4.92
C ARG A 71 8.09 0.63 5.08
N LYS A 72 8.90 0.56 4.01
CA LYS A 72 10.30 1.01 4.05
C LYS A 72 10.38 2.53 4.30
N VAL A 73 9.45 3.31 3.75
CA VAL A 73 9.37 4.76 3.99
C VAL A 73 8.88 5.04 5.41
N LEU A 74 7.83 4.36 5.87
CA LEU A 74 7.29 4.45 7.23
C LEU A 74 8.39 4.23 8.28
N TYR A 75 9.22 3.19 8.12
CA TYR A 75 10.29 2.86 9.08
C TYR A 75 11.51 3.77 9.05
N ARG A 76 11.66 4.67 8.06
CA ARG A 76 12.68 5.72 8.13
C ARG A 76 12.32 6.78 9.17
N GLY A 77 11.03 6.93 9.45
CA GLY A 77 10.51 7.83 10.45
C GLY A 77 9.07 8.21 10.17
N TYR A 78 8.24 8.16 11.21
CA TYR A 78 6.88 8.68 11.18
C TYR A 78 6.61 9.53 12.42
N LYS A 79 5.62 10.43 12.31
CA LYS A 79 5.09 11.22 13.42
C LYS A 79 3.59 11.00 13.51
N ILE A 80 3.07 10.78 14.71
CA ILE A 80 1.63 10.77 14.96
C ILE A 80 1.18 12.21 15.24
N GLU A 81 0.12 12.65 14.55
CA GLU A 81 -0.47 13.97 14.74
C GLU A 81 -2.00 13.87 14.74
N GLY A 82 -2.61 14.00 15.91
CA GLY A 82 -4.03 13.70 16.11
C GLY A 82 -4.35 12.27 15.68
N VAL A 83 -5.28 12.12 14.73
CA VAL A 83 -5.72 10.81 14.20
C VAL A 83 -4.94 10.37 12.94
N SER A 84 -3.84 11.05 12.61
CA SER A 84 -3.09 10.87 11.36
C SER A 84 -1.66 10.37 11.61
N VAL A 85 -1.11 9.68 10.61
CA VAL A 85 0.30 9.29 10.55
C VAL A 85 0.98 10.12 9.46
N LEU A 86 2.05 10.81 9.81
CA LEU A 86 2.86 11.61 8.90
C LEU A 86 4.16 10.87 8.58
N ILE A 87 4.47 10.72 7.29
CA ILE A 87 5.75 10.16 6.81
C ILE A 87 6.45 11.16 5.90
N ASP A 88 7.77 11.05 5.79
CA ASP A 88 8.53 11.87 4.85
C ASP A 88 8.11 11.59 3.41
N LYS A 89 8.13 12.63 2.59
CA LYS A 89 7.90 12.47 1.15
C LYS A 89 9.06 11.68 0.55
N ASP A 90 8.70 10.71 -0.29
CA ASP A 90 9.63 9.86 -1.01
C ASP A 90 9.09 9.62 -2.43
N GLU A 91 9.91 9.93 -3.44
CA GLU A 91 9.56 9.79 -4.85
C GLU A 91 9.26 8.35 -5.27
N SER A 92 9.76 7.35 -4.52
CA SER A 92 9.50 5.94 -4.80
C SER A 92 8.07 5.49 -4.46
N ILE A 93 7.30 6.35 -3.78
CA ILE A 93 5.88 6.11 -3.46
C ILE A 93 4.96 7.21 -4.00
N SER A 94 5.46 8.12 -4.85
CA SER A 94 4.71 9.30 -5.31
C SER A 94 3.52 9.00 -6.22
N ASP A 95 3.46 7.80 -6.82
CA ASP A 95 2.30 7.32 -7.59
C ASP A 95 1.11 6.94 -6.69
N LEU A 96 1.26 6.95 -5.36
CA LEU A 96 0.14 6.82 -4.42
C LEU A 96 -0.48 8.19 -4.14
N ALA A 97 -1.80 8.24 -4.12
CA ALA A 97 -2.53 9.45 -3.79
C ALA A 97 -2.47 9.71 -2.27
N PHE A 98 -1.57 10.61 -1.86
CA PHE A 98 -1.45 11.09 -0.48
C PHE A 98 -1.93 12.54 -0.35
N GLY A 99 -2.54 12.87 0.79
CA GLY A 99 -2.54 14.25 1.29
C GLY A 99 -1.12 14.73 1.62
N ILE A 100 -0.84 16.04 1.45
CA ILE A 100 0.46 16.64 1.76
C ILE A 100 0.27 17.76 2.79
N ARG A 101 1.09 17.75 3.86
CA ARG A 101 1.23 18.85 4.83
C ARG A 101 2.69 19.00 5.19
N GLU A 102 3.20 20.24 5.16
CA GLU A 102 4.56 20.58 5.62
C GLU A 102 5.65 19.64 5.05
N ASN A 103 5.57 19.35 3.75
CA ASN A 103 6.49 18.45 3.05
C ASN A 103 6.49 16.98 3.54
N LYS A 104 5.43 16.55 4.24
CA LYS A 104 5.16 15.16 4.61
C LYS A 104 3.91 14.64 3.90
N TYR A 105 3.89 13.34 3.65
CA TYR A 105 2.65 12.65 3.28
C TYR A 105 1.83 12.38 4.55
N ILE A 106 0.53 12.57 4.44
CA ILE A 106 -0.44 12.31 5.50
C ILE A 106 -1.16 11.01 5.17
N ILE A 107 -1.24 10.13 6.15
CA ILE A 107 -2.02 8.90 6.08
C ILE A 107 -3.13 8.98 7.12
N THR A 108 -4.36 9.03 6.62
CA THR A 108 -5.60 9.00 7.39
C THR A 108 -6.42 7.76 7.02
N THR A 109 -7.64 7.64 7.55
CA THR A 109 -8.60 6.62 7.11
C THR A 109 -8.92 6.73 5.61
N SER A 110 -8.85 7.93 5.03
CA SER A 110 -9.06 8.15 3.60
C SER A 110 -7.98 7.47 2.78
N GLU A 111 -6.70 7.68 3.09
CA GLU A 111 -5.58 7.01 2.40
C GLU A 111 -5.62 5.50 2.61
N VAL A 112 -5.93 5.03 3.83
CA VAL A 112 -6.12 3.60 4.11
C VAL A 112 -7.20 2.99 3.21
N THR A 113 -8.32 3.68 3.05
CA THR A 113 -9.42 3.24 2.17
C THR A 113 -8.97 3.19 0.71
N LEU A 114 -8.21 4.19 0.25
CA LEU A 114 -7.67 4.23 -1.11
C LEU A 114 -6.71 3.07 -1.36
N PHE A 115 -5.78 2.79 -0.44
CA PHE A 115 -4.81 1.70 -0.58
C PHE A 115 -5.47 0.33 -0.53
N TYR A 116 -6.47 0.16 0.34
CA TYR A 116 -7.28 -1.06 0.40
C TYR A 116 -8.00 -1.34 -0.92
N LYS A 117 -8.74 -0.35 -1.45
CA LYS A 117 -9.46 -0.47 -2.73
C LYS A 117 -8.50 -0.77 -3.87
N LEU A 118 -7.39 -0.03 -3.94
CA LEU A 118 -6.35 -0.21 -4.95
C LEU A 118 -5.81 -1.65 -4.96
N MET A 119 -5.46 -2.21 -3.80
CA MET A 119 -4.97 -3.59 -3.74
C MET A 119 -6.04 -4.64 -4.08
N ARG A 120 -7.30 -4.39 -3.76
CA ARG A 120 -8.40 -5.25 -4.20
C ARG A 120 -8.53 -5.27 -5.72
N GLU A 121 -8.57 -4.10 -6.35
CA GLU A 121 -8.65 -3.97 -7.81
C GLU A 121 -7.46 -4.65 -8.50
N ILE A 122 -6.25 -4.44 -7.97
CA ILE A 122 -5.04 -5.12 -8.46
C ILE A 122 -5.19 -6.64 -8.36
N LYS A 123 -5.58 -7.14 -7.19
CA LYS A 123 -5.74 -8.59 -6.97
C LYS A 123 -6.77 -9.17 -7.94
N GLU A 124 -7.91 -8.52 -8.12
CA GLU A 124 -8.98 -8.97 -9.00
C GLU A 124 -8.49 -9.03 -10.46
N LYS A 125 -7.80 -7.99 -10.94
CA LYS A 125 -7.22 -7.95 -12.30
C LYS A 125 -6.24 -9.08 -12.57
N PHE A 126 -5.39 -9.41 -11.61
CA PHE A 126 -4.30 -10.39 -11.80
C PHE A 126 -4.70 -11.83 -11.43
N THR A 127 -5.76 -12.04 -10.65
CA THR A 127 -6.24 -13.38 -10.27
C THR A 127 -7.46 -13.85 -11.06
N GLY A 128 -8.04 -13.00 -11.91
CA GLY A 128 -9.13 -13.38 -12.83
C GLY A 128 -10.47 -13.70 -12.15
N ARG A 129 -10.59 -13.47 -10.84
CA ARG A 129 -11.88 -13.57 -10.15
C ARG A 129 -12.66 -12.28 -10.36
N HIS A 130 -13.45 -12.24 -11.44
CA HIS A 130 -14.63 -11.38 -11.47
C HIS A 130 -15.54 -11.83 -10.32
N ILE A 131 -15.59 -11.06 -9.24
CA ILE A 131 -16.71 -11.17 -8.31
C ILE A 131 -17.87 -10.53 -9.06
N SER A 132 -18.68 -11.35 -9.71
CA SER A 132 -19.99 -10.92 -10.21
C SER A 132 -20.78 -10.43 -9.01
N SER A 133 -20.85 -9.12 -8.80
CA SER A 133 -21.85 -8.52 -7.93
C SER A 133 -23.20 -8.78 -8.58
N SER A 134 -23.92 -9.77 -8.03
CA SER A 134 -25.35 -9.98 -8.26
C SER A 134 -26.16 -8.87 -7.58
#